data_AF-A0A0D3II62-F1
#
_entry.id   AF-A0A0D3II62-F1
#
_cell.length_a   1.000
_cell.length_b   1.000
_cell.length_c   1.000
_cell.angle_alpha   90.00
_cell.angle_beta   90.00
_cell.angle_gamma   90.00
#
_symmetry.space_group_name_H-M   'P 1'
#
loop_
_entity.id
_entity.type
_entity.pdbx_description
1 polymer ?
#
loop_
_entity_poly.entity_id
_entity_poly.type
_entity_poly.pdbx_seq_one_letter_code
_entity_poly.pdbx_strand_id
1 'polypeptide(L)'
;MGIAVPAGVVAVAAPAAFVTISKAVAIAVNHTFGAFSHHVPDDGHIIILFGPHIAISDEGELGKYLREGQVHESTACGAVLGAYAACRCGKAGEFDEMDMQQSWLKQRINRRFGEIESSDDQMKALIHVAYEAVKEMLLGIVDTEFSSGKLILIGGIQINMPKPWEDHFQPLYYQVHQKGAEPVDILDDMCSF
;
A
#
# COMPACT_ATOMS: atom_id res chain seq x y z
N MET A 1 28.08 -5.47 13.20
CA MET A 1 27.98 -6.95 13.19
C MET A 1 26.95 -7.28 12.11
N GLY A 2 27.43 -7.55 10.89
CA GLY A 2 26.57 -7.61 9.70
C GLY A 2 25.75 -8.88 9.68
N ILE A 3 24.43 -8.75 9.56
CA ILE A 3 23.54 -9.88 9.30
C ILE A 3 23.66 -10.19 7.81
N ALA A 4 24.47 -11.20 7.49
CA ALA A 4 24.46 -11.81 6.17
C ALA A 4 23.13 -12.55 6.00
N VAL A 5 22.26 -12.07 5.11
CA VAL A 5 21.08 -12.84 4.67
C VAL A 5 21.60 -13.87 3.66
N PRO A 6 21.54 -15.19 3.95
CA PRO A 6 21.97 -16.21 3.00
C PRO A 6 21.10 -16.14 1.75
N ALA A 7 21.65 -16.55 0.61
CA ALA A 7 20.95 -16.66 -0.67
C ALA A 7 19.86 -17.74 -0.61
N GLY A 8 18.74 -17.43 0.06
CA GLY A 8 17.47 -18.12 -0.09
C GLY A 8 16.73 -17.53 -1.28
N VAL A 9 15.98 -18.36 -2.01
CA VAL A 9 15.10 -17.88 -3.07
C VAL A 9 14.10 -16.91 -2.44
N VAL A 10 14.28 -15.62 -2.72
CA VAL A 10 13.33 -14.58 -2.31
C VAL A 10 12.17 -14.65 -3.28
N ALA A 11 11.00 -15.08 -2.81
CA ALA A 11 9.76 -14.76 -3.51
C ALA A 11 9.53 -13.25 -3.35
N VAL A 12 10.15 -12.45 -4.23
CA VAL A 12 9.86 -11.02 -4.33
C VAL A 12 8.50 -10.93 -5.00
N ALA A 13 7.45 -10.75 -4.21
CA ALA A 13 6.19 -10.26 -4.73
C ALA A 13 6.33 -8.76 -5.02
N ALA A 14 7.13 -8.43 -6.05
CA ALA A 14 6.79 -7.28 -6.86
C ALA A 14 5.46 -7.66 -7.54
N PRO A 15 4.47 -6.75 -7.64
CA PRO A 15 3.09 -7.06 -8.05
C PRO A 15 2.91 -7.62 -9.48
N ALA A 16 3.96 -8.16 -10.11
CA ALA A 16 3.94 -8.87 -11.37
C ALA A 16 3.76 -10.41 -11.25
N ALA A 17 3.99 -11.04 -10.09
CA ALA A 17 3.79 -12.50 -9.90
C ALA A 17 2.58 -12.89 -9.02
N PHE A 18 1.92 -11.92 -8.41
CA PHE A 18 0.62 -12.08 -7.74
C PHE A 18 -0.11 -10.73 -7.84
N VAL A 19 -0.87 -10.53 -8.91
CA VAL A 19 -1.55 -9.25 -9.19
C VAL A 19 -2.80 -9.15 -8.30
N THR A 20 -2.68 -8.46 -7.17
CA THR A 20 -3.80 -7.73 -6.57
C THR A 20 -3.59 -6.22 -6.78
N ILE A 21 -3.31 -5.81 -8.03
CA ILE A 21 -3.43 -4.39 -8.42
C ILE A 21 -4.93 -4.11 -8.57
N SER A 22 -5.61 -3.95 -7.44
CA SER A 22 -6.96 -3.43 -7.37
C SER A 22 -6.94 -1.96 -6.97
N LYS A 23 -7.97 -1.20 -7.34
CA LYS A 23 -8.16 0.25 -7.10
C LYS A 23 -7.69 0.69 -5.69
N ALA A 24 -6.40 1.01 -5.48
CA ALA A 24 -5.82 1.38 -4.18
C ALA A 24 -6.18 0.50 -2.96
N VAL A 25 -6.66 -0.72 -3.19
CA VAL A 25 -7.21 -1.62 -2.19
C VAL A 25 -6.66 -2.98 -2.54
N ALA A 26 -5.95 -3.64 -1.64
CA ALA A 26 -5.67 -5.06 -1.81
C ALA A 26 -6.90 -5.82 -1.33
N ILE A 27 -7.78 -6.32 -2.22
CA ILE A 27 -8.70 -7.38 -1.79
C ILE A 27 -7.87 -8.65 -1.72
N ALA A 28 -7.13 -8.79 -0.63
CA ALA A 28 -6.68 -10.08 -0.20
C ALA A 28 -7.64 -10.51 0.91
N VAL A 29 -8.44 -11.52 0.60
CA VAL A 29 -9.14 -12.31 1.63
C VAL A 29 -8.10 -13.24 2.27
N ASN A 30 -8.27 -13.67 3.52
CA ASN A 30 -7.34 -14.60 4.19
C ASN A 30 -6.93 -15.80 3.31
N HIS A 31 -7.87 -16.29 2.51
CA HIS A 31 -7.64 -17.40 1.59
C HIS A 31 -6.56 -17.11 0.53
N THR A 32 -6.46 -15.86 0.06
CA THR A 32 -5.47 -15.44 -0.95
C THR A 32 -4.05 -15.47 -0.39
N PHE A 33 -3.85 -15.00 0.84
CA PHE A 33 -2.54 -15.07 1.50
C PHE A 33 -2.14 -16.52 1.75
N GLY A 34 -3.05 -17.35 2.28
CA GLY A 34 -2.79 -18.77 2.49
C GLY A 34 -2.48 -19.55 1.21
N ALA A 35 -3.14 -19.24 0.09
CA ALA A 35 -2.81 -19.84 -1.20
C ALA A 35 -1.41 -19.43 -1.67
N PHE A 36 -1.08 -18.14 -1.56
CA PHE A 36 0.24 -17.61 -1.90
C PHE A 36 1.34 -18.22 -1.03
N SER A 37 1.12 -18.33 0.27
CA SER A 37 2.13 -18.74 1.23
C SER A 37 2.51 -20.23 1.08
N HIS A 38 1.60 -21.08 0.60
CA HIS A 38 1.90 -22.47 0.22
C HIS A 38 2.84 -22.62 -1.00
N HIS A 39 3.06 -21.56 -1.78
CA HIS A 39 4.01 -21.57 -2.90
C HIS A 39 5.43 -21.17 -2.50
N VAL A 40 5.64 -20.81 -1.24
CA VAL A 40 6.97 -20.45 -0.73
C VAL A 40 7.80 -21.72 -0.64
N PRO A 41 9.04 -21.74 -1.17
CA PRO A 41 9.95 -22.88 -1.01
C PRO A 41 10.19 -23.20 0.47
N ASP A 42 10.61 -24.43 0.77
CA ASP A 42 11.08 -24.79 2.10
C ASP A 42 12.18 -23.82 2.56
N ASP A 43 12.09 -23.34 3.80
CA ASP A 43 12.94 -22.28 4.38
C ASP A 43 12.94 -20.94 3.62
N GLY A 44 12.04 -20.76 2.65
CA GLY A 44 11.90 -19.55 1.84
C GLY A 44 11.30 -18.37 2.60
N HIS A 45 11.62 -17.16 2.16
CA HIS A 45 11.11 -15.92 2.75
C HIS A 45 10.05 -15.28 1.85
N ILE A 46 9.07 -14.62 2.47
CA ILE A 46 8.10 -13.76 1.82
C ILE A 46 8.53 -12.30 2.02
N ILE A 47 8.53 -11.50 0.95
CA ILE A 47 8.60 -10.03 1.04
C ILE A 47 7.33 -9.44 0.44
N ILE A 48 6.66 -8.57 1.19
CA ILE A 48 5.50 -7.80 0.73
C ILE A 48 5.83 -6.32 0.80
N LEU A 49 5.86 -5.66 -0.36
CA LEU A 49 5.85 -4.20 -0.48
C LEU A 49 4.40 -3.74 -0.65
N PHE A 50 3.94 -2.82 0.19
CA PHE A 50 2.54 -2.38 0.18
C PHE A 50 2.39 -0.88 0.46
N GLY A 51 1.25 -0.35 0.04
CA GLY A 51 0.89 1.04 0.28
C GLY A 51 0.12 1.65 -0.87
N PRO A 52 -0.52 2.82 -0.64
CA PRO A 52 -1.13 3.58 -1.71
C PRO A 52 -0.05 4.36 -2.48
N HIS A 53 -0.46 5.01 -3.55
CA HIS A 53 0.38 5.94 -4.28
C HIS A 53 -0.27 7.31 -4.42
N ILE A 54 0.54 8.36 -4.57
CA ILE A 54 0.11 9.71 -4.89
C ILE A 54 1.07 10.31 -5.91
N ALA A 55 0.56 11.06 -6.88
CA ALA A 55 1.41 11.78 -7.83
C ALA A 55 1.62 13.23 -7.40
N ILE A 56 2.73 13.80 -7.85
CA ILE A 56 3.01 15.24 -7.79
C ILE A 56 3.03 15.76 -9.23
N SER A 57 2.36 16.87 -9.51
CA SER A 57 2.39 17.51 -10.83
C SER A 57 3.71 18.26 -11.08
N ASP A 58 3.91 18.74 -12.31
CA ASP A 58 5.05 19.61 -12.64
C ASP A 58 5.03 20.92 -11.84
N GLU A 59 3.86 21.38 -11.42
CA GLU A 59 3.63 22.55 -10.57
C GLU A 59 3.75 22.24 -9.06
N GLY A 60 4.00 20.98 -8.69
CA GLY A 60 4.11 20.57 -7.29
C GLY A 60 2.77 20.26 -6.61
N GLU A 61 1.68 20.08 -7.36
CA GLU A 61 0.36 19.78 -6.80
C GLU A 61 0.18 18.28 -6.54
N LEU A 62 -0.34 17.93 -5.36
CA LEU A 62 -0.58 16.54 -4.99
C LEU A 62 -1.85 15.95 -5.64
N GLY A 63 -1.78 14.68 -6.01
CA GLY A 63 -2.94 13.88 -6.43
C GLY A 63 -3.18 13.82 -7.93
N LYS A 64 -2.30 14.42 -8.74
CA LYS A 64 -2.39 14.42 -10.21
C LYS A 64 -1.02 14.62 -10.84
N TYR A 65 -0.92 14.25 -12.10
CA TYR A 65 0.23 14.55 -12.95
C TYR A 65 -0.13 14.30 -14.43
N LEU A 66 0.73 14.76 -15.33
CA LEU A 66 0.62 14.48 -16.75
C LEU A 66 1.19 13.09 -17.07
N ARG A 67 0.32 12.17 -17.48
CA ARG A 67 0.75 10.84 -17.92
C ARG A 67 1.33 10.90 -19.33
N GLU A 68 2.33 10.06 -19.58
CA GLU A 68 2.92 9.95 -20.91
C GLU A 68 1.86 9.61 -21.96
N GLY A 69 1.84 10.38 -23.05
CA GLY A 69 0.87 10.24 -24.13
C GLY A 69 -0.49 10.91 -23.88
N GLN A 70 -0.69 11.63 -22.76
CA GLN A 70 -1.89 12.42 -22.50
C GLN A 70 -1.64 13.91 -22.71
N VAL A 71 -2.72 14.66 -22.99
CA VAL A 71 -2.70 16.13 -23.19
C VAL A 71 -3.10 16.90 -21.93
N HIS A 72 -3.69 16.22 -20.95
CA HIS A 72 -4.18 16.79 -19.71
C HIS A 72 -3.75 15.93 -18.54
N GLU A 73 -3.54 16.59 -17.40
CA GLU A 73 -3.30 15.90 -16.14
C GLU A 73 -4.49 15.03 -15.76
N SER A 74 -4.20 13.92 -15.09
CA SER A 74 -5.21 13.03 -14.53
C SER A 74 -4.89 12.68 -13.09
N THR A 75 -5.91 12.23 -12.37
CA THR A 75 -5.79 11.90 -10.95
C THR A 75 -4.88 10.68 -10.71
N ALA A 76 -4.15 10.72 -9.60
CA ALA A 76 -3.25 9.68 -9.14
C ALA A 76 -3.01 9.82 -7.62
N CYS A 77 -3.55 8.93 -6.78
CA CYS A 77 -4.37 7.75 -7.10
C CYS A 77 -5.85 8.06 -7.38
N GLY A 78 -6.32 7.77 -8.60
CA GLY A 78 -7.71 8.02 -8.99
C GLY A 78 -8.75 7.32 -8.11
N ALA A 79 -8.45 6.14 -7.55
CA ALA A 79 -9.37 5.44 -6.65
C ALA A 79 -9.55 6.16 -5.31
N VAL A 80 -8.44 6.55 -4.68
CA VAL A 80 -8.43 7.30 -3.40
C VAL A 80 -9.12 8.65 -3.58
N LEU A 81 -8.77 9.40 -4.63
CA LEU A 81 -9.40 10.69 -4.93
C LEU A 81 -10.89 10.53 -5.26
N GLY A 82 -11.26 9.48 -6.00
CA GLY A 82 -12.66 9.17 -6.30
C GLY A 82 -13.47 8.82 -5.05
N ALA A 83 -12.86 8.10 -4.10
CA ALA A 83 -13.51 7.75 -2.84
C ALA A 83 -13.66 8.97 -1.94
N TYR A 84 -12.64 9.84 -1.89
CA TYR A 84 -12.71 11.12 -1.20
C TYR A 84 -13.81 12.03 -1.78
N ALA A 85 -13.87 12.18 -3.11
CA ALA A 85 -14.91 12.94 -3.79
C ALA A 85 -16.31 12.39 -3.48
N ALA A 86 -16.47 11.07 -3.44
CA ALA A 86 -17.74 10.45 -3.03
C ALA A 86 -18.10 10.77 -1.58
N CYS A 87 -17.14 10.80 -0.65
CA CYS A 87 -17.37 11.23 0.73
C CYS A 87 -17.86 12.68 0.81
N ARG A 88 -17.20 13.60 0.09
CA ARG A 88 -17.60 15.02 0.02
C ARG A 88 -19.01 15.22 -0.52
N CYS A 89 -19.45 14.35 -1.42
CA CYS A 89 -20.81 14.37 -1.98
C CYS A 89 -21.85 13.60 -1.14
N GLY A 90 -21.50 13.08 0.05
CA GLY A 90 -22.40 12.29 0.88
C GLY A 90 -22.69 10.87 0.36
N LYS A 91 -21.89 10.37 -0.58
CA LYS A 91 -22.06 9.07 -1.26
C LYS A 91 -21.18 7.94 -0.72
N ALA A 92 -20.57 8.15 0.45
CA ALA A 92 -19.69 7.16 1.07
C ALA A 92 -20.40 5.84 1.43
N GLY A 93 -21.69 5.92 1.77
CA GLY A 93 -22.50 4.76 2.14
C GLY A 93 -23.05 3.95 0.96
N GLU A 94 -22.91 4.44 -0.28
CA GLU A 94 -23.40 3.73 -1.47
C GLU A 94 -22.56 2.47 -1.71
N PHE A 95 -23.20 1.32 -1.65
CA PHE A 95 -22.59 0.03 -1.99
C PHE A 95 -22.88 -0.33 -3.45
N ASP A 96 -21.84 -0.71 -4.18
CA ASP A 96 -21.92 -1.19 -5.55
C ASP A 96 -21.30 -2.59 -5.62
N GLU A 97 -22.12 -3.60 -5.90
CA GLU A 97 -21.69 -4.99 -6.05
C GLU A 97 -20.69 -5.17 -7.20
N MET A 98 -20.77 -4.33 -8.23
CA MET A 98 -19.86 -4.35 -9.37
C MET A 98 -18.56 -3.58 -9.10
N ASP A 99 -18.49 -2.81 -8.01
CA ASP A 99 -17.33 -2.00 -7.62
C ASP A 99 -17.05 -2.07 -6.10
N MET A 100 -17.07 -3.28 -5.55
CA MET A 100 -16.89 -3.53 -4.12
C MET A 100 -15.60 -2.93 -3.55
N GLN A 101 -14.53 -2.85 -4.37
CA GLN A 101 -13.25 -2.23 -4.00
C GLN A 101 -13.42 -0.75 -3.68
N GLN A 102 -14.09 -0.03 -4.58
CA GLN A 102 -14.36 1.39 -4.38
C GLN A 102 -15.33 1.60 -3.22
N SER A 103 -16.35 0.75 -3.07
CA SER A 103 -17.25 0.80 -1.91
C SER A 103 -16.52 0.60 -0.59
N TRP A 104 -15.61 -0.36 -0.51
CA TRP A 104 -14.76 -0.56 0.68
C TRP A 104 -13.90 0.68 0.95
N LEU A 105 -13.25 1.23 -0.07
CA LEU A 105 -12.37 2.40 0.07
C LEU A 105 -13.13 3.63 0.53
N LYS A 106 -14.32 3.89 -0.05
CA LYS A 106 -15.24 4.95 0.38
C LYS A 106 -15.56 4.82 1.86
N GLN A 107 -15.95 3.63 2.32
CA GLN A 107 -16.27 3.41 3.73
C GLN A 107 -15.06 3.64 4.64
N ARG A 108 -13.87 3.19 4.24
CA ARG A 108 -12.63 3.37 5.02
C ARG A 108 -12.23 4.84 5.15
N ILE A 109 -12.23 5.58 4.04
CA ILE A 109 -11.94 7.02 4.04
C ILE A 109 -13.00 7.78 4.84
N ASN A 110 -14.29 7.44 4.70
CA ASN A 110 -15.38 8.13 5.38
C ASN A 110 -15.28 8.09 6.91
N ARG A 111 -14.71 7.01 7.49
CA ARG A 111 -14.49 6.89 8.94
C ARG A 111 -13.59 7.99 9.50
N ARG A 112 -12.67 8.52 8.67
CA ARG A 112 -11.72 9.58 9.04
C ARG A 112 -11.92 10.85 8.21
N PHE A 113 -13.08 11.02 7.59
CA PHE A 113 -13.36 12.15 6.70
C PHE A 113 -13.25 13.51 7.40
N GLY A 114 -13.75 13.61 8.64
CA GLY A 114 -13.64 14.83 9.43
C GLY A 114 -12.18 15.24 9.71
N GLU A 115 -11.30 14.26 9.97
CA GLU A 115 -9.86 14.50 10.16
C GLU A 115 -9.20 15.02 8.89
N ILE A 116 -9.54 14.42 7.73
CA ILE A 116 -9.03 14.84 6.42
C ILE A 116 -9.43 16.28 6.12
N GLU A 117 -10.71 16.62 6.29
CA GLU A 117 -11.22 17.97 5.96
C GLU A 117 -10.67 19.05 6.89
N SER A 118 -10.33 18.72 8.14
CA SER A 118 -9.74 19.65 9.11
C SER A 118 -8.22 19.79 9.01
N SER A 119 -7.54 19.01 8.16
CA SER A 119 -6.09 19.05 7.99
C SER A 119 -5.64 20.29 7.20
N ASP A 120 -4.47 20.83 7.55
CA ASP A 120 -3.81 21.90 6.77
C ASP A 120 -3.53 21.47 5.33
N ASP A 121 -3.17 20.19 5.14
CA ASP A 121 -3.01 19.57 3.83
C ASP A 121 -3.93 18.34 3.75
N GLN A 122 -5.07 18.53 3.08
CA GLN A 122 -6.09 17.50 2.93
C GLN A 122 -5.59 16.32 2.07
N MET A 123 -4.76 16.58 1.06
CA MET A 123 -4.27 15.55 0.15
C MET A 123 -3.24 14.65 0.83
N LYS A 124 -2.35 15.25 1.62
CA LYS A 124 -1.43 14.53 2.49
C LYS A 124 -2.15 13.72 3.56
N ALA A 125 -3.15 14.30 4.22
CA ALA A 125 -3.96 13.57 5.20
C ALA A 125 -4.72 12.40 4.56
N LEU A 126 -5.32 12.62 3.39
CA LEU A 126 -6.04 11.60 2.64
C LEU A 126 -5.15 10.40 2.29
N ILE A 127 -3.94 10.63 1.78
CA ILE A 127 -3.04 9.52 1.42
C ILE A 127 -2.55 8.76 2.65
N HIS A 128 -2.33 9.42 3.78
CA HIS A 128 -1.99 8.74 5.04
C HIS A 128 -3.16 7.94 5.60
N VAL A 129 -4.41 8.43 5.51
CA VAL A 129 -5.61 7.66 5.85
C VAL A 129 -5.73 6.42 4.97
N ALA A 130 -5.49 6.56 3.66
CA ALA A 130 -5.48 5.42 2.74
C ALA A 130 -4.38 4.40 3.09
N TYR A 131 -3.19 4.87 3.46
CA TYR A 131 -2.09 4.03 3.91
C TYR A 131 -2.46 3.21 5.15
N GLU A 132 -3.02 3.85 6.18
CA GLU A 132 -3.47 3.15 7.39
C GLU A 132 -4.55 2.10 7.06
N ALA A 133 -5.49 2.41 6.17
CA ALA A 133 -6.51 1.45 5.76
C ALA A 133 -5.91 0.21 5.05
N VAL A 134 -4.92 0.40 4.18
CA VAL A 134 -4.21 -0.71 3.50
C VAL A 134 -3.37 -1.50 4.50
N LYS A 135 -2.68 -0.83 5.43
CA LYS A 135 -1.87 -1.45 6.47
C LYS A 135 -2.72 -2.33 7.39
N GLU A 136 -3.82 -1.79 7.93
CA GLU A 136 -4.77 -2.54 8.77
C GLU A 136 -5.29 -3.79 8.05
N MET A 137 -5.63 -3.65 6.78
CA MET A 137 -6.13 -4.75 5.95
C MET A 137 -5.07 -5.83 5.76
N LEU A 138 -3.84 -5.44 5.40
CA LEU A 138 -2.73 -6.38 5.21
C LEU A 138 -2.38 -7.11 6.51
N LEU A 139 -2.24 -6.40 7.61
CA LEU A 139 -1.93 -7.01 8.91
C LEU A 139 -3.02 -7.96 9.39
N GLY A 140 -4.27 -7.75 8.97
CA GLY A 140 -5.39 -8.65 9.28
C GLY A 140 -5.41 -9.95 8.49
N ILE A 141 -4.57 -10.10 7.44
CA ILE A 141 -4.61 -11.26 6.53
C ILE A 141 -3.31 -12.06 6.51
N VAL A 142 -2.18 -11.44 6.87
CA VAL A 142 -0.88 -12.09 6.83
C VAL A 142 -0.67 -12.91 8.10
N ASP A 143 0.04 -14.02 7.96
CA ASP A 143 0.47 -14.86 9.05
C ASP A 143 1.87 -15.43 8.76
N THR A 144 2.43 -16.14 9.74
CA THR A 144 3.73 -16.83 9.64
C THR A 144 3.57 -18.35 9.53
N GLU A 145 2.37 -18.84 9.17
CA GLU A 145 2.03 -20.27 9.13
C GLU A 145 2.25 -20.86 7.73
N PHE A 146 3.45 -20.68 7.17
CA PHE A 146 3.80 -21.16 5.83
C PHE A 146 5.14 -21.89 5.73
N SER A 147 6.12 -21.54 6.56
CA SER A 147 7.41 -22.23 6.67
C SER A 147 8.16 -21.78 7.93
N SER A 148 9.40 -22.26 8.11
CA SER A 148 10.40 -21.73 9.05
C SER A 148 10.95 -20.34 8.66
N GLY A 149 10.59 -19.87 7.47
CA GLY A 149 11.06 -18.63 6.88
C GLY A 149 10.55 -17.37 7.57
N LYS A 150 10.78 -16.24 6.90
CA LYS A 150 10.48 -14.91 7.43
C LYS A 150 9.46 -14.25 6.54
N LEU A 151 8.52 -13.55 7.15
CA LEU A 151 7.62 -12.63 6.49
C LEU A 151 8.14 -11.21 6.68
N ILE A 152 8.55 -10.58 5.60
CA ILE A 152 9.14 -9.25 5.59
C ILE A 152 8.13 -8.29 4.98
N LEU A 153 7.70 -7.30 5.75
CA LEU A 153 6.65 -6.35 5.37
C LEU A 153 7.25 -4.96 5.26
N ILE A 154 7.15 -4.36 4.08
CA ILE A 154 7.62 -3.00 3.79
C ILE A 154 6.40 -2.18 3.35
N GLY A 155 5.96 -1.29 4.22
CA GLY A 155 4.80 -0.43 4.02
C GLY A 155 5.20 1.03 3.84
N GLY A 156 4.59 1.72 2.88
CA GLY A 156 4.87 3.14 2.67
C GLY A 156 3.93 3.81 1.70
N ILE A 157 4.35 4.96 1.17
CA ILE A 157 3.62 5.69 0.14
C ILE A 157 4.52 5.80 -1.08
N GLN A 158 4.05 5.27 -2.21
CA GLN A 158 4.70 5.49 -3.49
C GLN A 158 4.37 6.91 -3.99
N ILE A 159 5.39 7.66 -4.38
CA ILE A 159 5.26 9.03 -4.88
C ILE A 159 5.63 9.00 -6.36
N ASN A 160 4.64 9.22 -7.23
CA ASN A 160 4.88 9.28 -8.67
C ASN A 160 5.27 10.69 -9.08
N MET A 161 6.36 10.79 -9.81
CA MET A 161 6.94 12.08 -10.20
C MET A 161 6.80 12.31 -11.71
N PRO A 162 6.68 13.59 -12.14
CA PRO A 162 6.71 13.90 -13.55
C PRO A 162 8.15 13.84 -14.07
N LYS A 163 8.33 13.64 -15.38
CA LYS A 163 9.67 13.64 -15.99
C LYS A 163 10.32 15.03 -15.78
N PRO A 164 11.64 15.11 -15.51
CA PRO A 164 12.64 14.04 -15.53
C PRO A 164 12.88 13.38 -14.16
N TRP A 165 12.06 13.66 -13.16
CA TRP A 165 12.25 13.18 -11.79
C TRP A 165 11.95 11.68 -11.68
N GLU A 166 12.68 11.00 -10.80
CA GLU A 166 12.43 9.59 -10.49
C GLU A 166 11.32 9.46 -9.45
N ASP A 167 10.55 8.37 -9.54
CA ASP A 167 9.58 8.03 -8.51
C ASP A 167 10.27 7.79 -7.17
N HIS A 168 9.59 8.17 -6.08
CA HIS A 168 10.07 7.95 -4.72
C HIS A 168 9.17 6.98 -3.97
N PHE A 169 9.66 6.46 -2.85
CA PHE A 169 8.88 5.70 -1.90
C PHE A 169 9.19 6.21 -0.50
N GLN A 170 8.17 6.63 0.24
CA GLN A 170 8.29 7.01 1.64
C GLN A 170 8.00 5.78 2.52
N PRO A 171 9.02 5.11 3.10
CA PRO A 171 8.78 4.01 4.02
C PRO A 171 8.17 4.53 5.33
N LEU A 172 7.14 3.85 5.81
CA LEU A 172 6.41 4.15 7.03
C LEU A 172 6.29 2.93 7.97
N TYR A 173 6.65 1.75 7.47
CA TYR A 173 6.60 0.49 8.21
C TYR A 173 7.62 -0.47 7.60
N TYR A 174 8.48 -1.05 8.43
CA TYR A 174 9.38 -2.09 7.99
C TYR A 174 9.60 -3.11 9.10
N GLN A 175 8.93 -4.26 8.99
CA GLN A 175 8.99 -5.28 10.03
C GLN A 175 9.31 -6.67 9.47
N VAL A 176 10.06 -7.42 10.27
CA VAL A 176 10.39 -8.83 10.03
C VAL A 176 9.63 -9.68 11.04
N HIS A 177 8.76 -10.55 10.52
CA HIS A 177 7.93 -11.48 11.27
C HIS A 177 8.47 -12.90 11.09
N GLN A 178 8.47 -13.68 12.18
CA GLN A 178 8.87 -15.08 12.16
C GLN A 178 8.01 -15.87 13.16
N LYS A 179 7.67 -17.11 12.79
CA LYS A 179 6.84 -17.98 13.63
C LYS A 179 7.45 -18.16 15.02
N GLY A 180 6.67 -17.85 16.05
CA GLY A 180 7.06 -17.99 17.46
C GLY A 180 8.02 -16.91 17.98
N ALA A 181 8.26 -15.84 17.21
CA ALA A 181 9.06 -14.70 17.62
C ALA A 181 8.24 -13.40 17.52
N GLU A 182 8.55 -12.43 18.38
CA GLU A 182 7.99 -11.09 18.27
C GLU A 182 8.49 -10.41 16.98
N PRO A 183 7.64 -9.62 16.29
CA PRO A 183 8.06 -8.86 15.12
C PRO A 183 9.20 -7.90 15.45
N VAL A 184 10.20 -7.84 14.57
CA VAL A 184 11.33 -6.91 14.69
C VAL A 184 11.10 -5.73 13.76
N ASP A 185 11.05 -4.52 14.32
CA ASP A 185 11.01 -3.27 13.56
C ASP A 185 12.42 -2.85 13.14
N ILE A 186 12.61 -2.63 11.85
CA ILE A 186 13.90 -2.26 11.23
C ILE A 186 13.75 -1.01 10.35
N LEU A 187 12.70 -0.21 10.57
CA LEU A 187 12.48 1.02 9.81
C LEU A 187 13.62 2.03 9.99
N ASP A 188 14.13 2.20 11.21
CA ASP A 188 15.20 3.15 11.52
C ASP A 188 16.54 2.77 10.86
N ASP A 189 16.76 1.47 10.61
CA ASP A 189 17.95 0.96 9.92
C ASP A 189 17.95 1.32 8.43
N MET A 190 16.82 1.71 7.83
CA MET A 190 16.75 2.22 6.45
C MET A 190 17.13 3.70 6.32
N CYS A 191 17.07 4.47 7.42
CA CYS A 191 17.25 5.92 7.40
C CYS A 191 18.70 6.37 7.69
N SER A 192 19.64 5.42 7.80
CA SER A 192 21.02 5.66 8.27
C SER A 192 22.07 5.80 7.16
N PHE A 193 21.68 6.29 5.96
CA PHE A 193 22.59 6.56 4.84
C PHE A 193 23.20 7.95 4.87
#